data_AF-A0A178TNU2-F1
#
_entry.id   AF-A0A178TNU2-F1
#
_cell.length_a   1.000
_cell.length_b   1.000
_cell.length_c   1.000
_cell.angle_alpha   90.00
_cell.angle_beta   90.00
_cell.angle_gamma   90.00
#
_symmetry.space_group_name_H-M   'P 1'
#
loop_
_entity.id
_entity.type
_entity.pdbx_description
1 polymer ?
#
loop_
_entity_poly.entity_id
_entity_poly.type
_entity_poly.pdbx_seq_one_letter_code
_entity_poly.pdbx_strand_id
1 'polypeptide(L)'
;MTSNKAKEINKKDKLVGKRFGKLKVLSVYKKGKYKKCKCICDCGNTTDVYYSNLVSGRTVSCGCRGAEIANSYKNIVGEIYHDLIVEEKTEKREDGLIVWKM
;
A
#
# COMPACT_ATOMS: atom_id res chain seq x y z
N MET A 1 -13.97 -21.41 24.53
CA MET A 1 -12.95 -20.40 24.15
C MET A 1 -11.94 -21.05 23.20
N THR A 2 -12.32 -21.24 21.94
CA THR A 2 -11.56 -22.11 21.02
C THR A 2 -10.57 -21.32 20.16
N SER A 3 -9.29 -21.58 20.45
CA SER A 3 -8.27 -21.85 19.43
C SER A 3 -7.79 -20.68 18.57
N ASN A 4 -7.10 -19.70 19.19
CA ASN A 4 -6.13 -18.86 18.47
C ASN A 4 -4.72 -19.47 18.57
N LYS A 5 -4.49 -20.58 17.88
CA LYS A 5 -3.13 -21.08 17.64
C LYS A 5 -2.74 -20.69 16.22
N ALA A 6 -2.18 -19.49 16.07
CA ALA A 6 -1.48 -19.06 14.87
C ALA A 6 -0.30 -20.01 14.66
N LYS A 7 -0.57 -21.13 13.96
CA LYS A 7 0.36 -22.22 13.72
C LYS A 7 1.53 -21.72 12.88
N GLU A 8 2.69 -21.74 13.53
CA GLU A 8 4.03 -22.07 13.04
C GLU A 8 4.51 -21.38 11.76
N ILE A 9 5.45 -20.47 12.00
CA ILE A 9 6.25 -19.71 11.06
C ILE A 9 7.19 -20.70 10.36
N ASN A 10 6.76 -21.28 9.23
CA ASN A 10 7.56 -22.23 8.49
C ASN A 10 8.67 -21.49 7.72
N LYS A 11 9.80 -21.29 8.41
CA LYS A 11 11.00 -20.57 7.93
C LYS A 11 11.74 -21.31 6.78
N LYS A 12 11.19 -22.41 6.25
CA LYS A 12 11.77 -23.26 5.20
C LYS A 12 11.17 -23.05 3.80
N ASP A 13 10.28 -22.09 3.61
CA ASP A 13 9.77 -21.79 2.26
C ASP A 13 10.85 -21.11 1.41
N LYS A 14 11.12 -21.64 0.20
CA LYS A 14 12.13 -21.10 -0.74
C LYS A 14 11.88 -19.64 -1.17
N LEU A 15 10.70 -19.11 -0.85
CA LEU A 15 10.35 -17.72 -1.12
C LEU A 15 10.75 -16.76 -0.01
N VAL A 16 10.99 -17.22 1.22
CA VAL A 16 11.40 -16.35 2.33
C VAL A 16 12.72 -15.67 1.97
N GLY A 17 12.76 -14.34 2.08
CA GLY A 17 13.90 -13.53 1.67
C GLY A 17 13.91 -13.11 0.20
N LYS A 18 13.09 -13.72 -0.67
CA LYS A 18 12.96 -13.28 -2.07
C LYS A 18 12.22 -11.96 -2.18
N ARG A 19 12.58 -11.21 -3.23
CA ARG A 19 11.93 -9.96 -3.62
C ARG A 19 11.05 -10.17 -4.85
N PHE A 20 9.89 -9.53 -4.85
CA PHE A 20 8.89 -9.50 -5.89
C PHE A 20 8.47 -8.04 -6.11
N GLY A 21 9.09 -7.38 -7.08
CA GLY A 21 8.98 -5.92 -7.23
C GLY A 21 9.46 -5.19 -5.97
N LYS A 22 8.59 -4.36 -5.38
CA LYS A 22 8.85 -3.63 -4.14
C LYS A 22 8.63 -4.46 -2.87
N LEU A 23 8.17 -5.71 -2.98
CA LEU A 23 7.84 -6.57 -1.84
C LEU A 23 8.96 -7.59 -1.55
N LYS A 24 9.41 -7.66 -0.31
CA LYS A 24 10.32 -8.70 0.21
C LYS A 24 9.56 -9.64 1.13
N VAL A 25 9.64 -10.94 0.88
CA VAL A 25 8.94 -11.95 1.70
C VAL A 25 9.64 -12.13 3.04
N LEU A 26 8.91 -11.89 4.13
CA LEU A 26 9.39 -12.11 5.50
C LEU A 26 9.06 -13.51 6.00
N SER A 27 7.84 -13.98 5.73
CA SER A 27 7.40 -15.31 6.14
C SER A 27 6.25 -15.80 5.27
N VAL A 28 6.08 -17.11 5.24
CA VAL A 28 4.98 -17.77 4.54
C VAL A 28 4.21 -18.60 5.55
N TYR A 29 2.89 -18.48 5.54
CA TYR A 29 2.00 -19.17 6.46
C TYR A 29 0.73 -19.63 5.74
N LYS A 30 0.07 -20.64 6.30
CA LYS A 30 -1.18 -21.16 5.76
C LYS A 30 -2.34 -20.62 6.59
N LYS A 31 -3.32 -19.99 5.94
CA LYS A 31 -4.57 -19.51 6.56
C LYS A 31 -5.73 -20.27 5.92
N GLY A 32 -6.24 -21.27 6.63
CA GLY A 32 -7.28 -22.17 6.12
C GLY A 32 -6.79 -22.99 4.92
N LYS A 33 -7.50 -22.89 3.79
CA LYS A 33 -7.14 -23.57 2.53
C LYS A 33 -6.04 -22.84 1.74
N TYR A 34 -5.75 -21.58 2.05
CA TYR A 34 -4.88 -20.72 1.25
C TYR A 34 -3.51 -20.49 1.91
N LYS A 35 -2.47 -20.40 1.07
CA LYS A 35 -1.11 -20.04 1.48
C LYS A 35 -0.90 -18.53 1.29
N LYS A 36 -0.49 -17.82 2.34
CA LYS A 36 -0.22 -16.39 2.34
C LYS A 36 1.24 -16.12 2.70
N CYS A 37 1.78 -15.03 2.14
CA CYS A 37 3.12 -14.55 2.38
C CYS A 37 3.01 -13.19 3.06
N LYS A 38 3.59 -13.06 4.25
CA LYS A 38 3.80 -11.76 4.87
C LYS A 38 5.02 -11.13 4.20
N CYS A 39 4.83 -9.97 3.58
CA CYS A 39 5.85 -9.26 2.84
C CYS A 39 6.03 -7.87 3.41
N ILE A 40 7.27 -7.39 3.50
CA ILE A 40 7.59 -5.99 3.74
C ILE A 40 7.79 -5.30 2.40
N CYS A 41 7.21 -4.13 2.24
CA CYS A 41 7.41 -3.31 1.05
C CYS A 41 8.56 -2.31 1.29
N ASP A 42 9.19 -1.86 0.22
CA ASP A 42 10.17 -0.77 0.28
C ASP A 42 9.54 0.54 0.82
N CYS A 43 8.20 0.65 0.78
CA CYS A 43 7.40 1.70 1.42
C CYS A 43 7.45 1.67 2.97
N GLY A 44 8.07 0.65 3.57
CA GLY A 44 8.07 0.38 5.01
C GLY A 44 6.84 -0.41 5.49
N ASN A 45 5.73 -0.42 4.74
CA ASN A 45 4.53 -1.15 5.15
C ASN A 45 4.65 -2.66 4.92
N THR A 46 4.12 -3.42 5.88
CA THR A 46 3.93 -4.87 5.76
C THR A 46 2.56 -5.20 5.20
N THR A 47 2.48 -6.20 4.31
CA THR A 47 1.22 -6.66 3.71
C THR A 47 1.18 -8.18 3.59
N ASP A 48 -0.02 -8.74 3.66
CA ASP A 48 -0.28 -10.18 3.53
C ASP A 48 -0.79 -10.49 2.12
N VAL A 49 0.06 -11.12 1.32
CA VAL A 49 -0.21 -11.42 -0.09
C VAL A 49 -0.47 -12.90 -0.29
N TYR A 50 -1.38 -13.28 -1.18
CA TYR A 50 -1.54 -14.68 -1.56
C TYR A 50 -0.26 -15.20 -2.24
N TYR A 51 0.17 -16.40 -1.86
CA TYR A 51 1.35 -17.04 -2.45
C TYR A 51 1.26 -17.12 -3.98
N SER A 52 0.08 -17.49 -4.51
CA SER A 52 -0.18 -17.53 -5.96
C SER A 52 -0.04 -16.17 -6.63
N ASN A 53 -0.57 -15.10 -6.03
CA ASN A 53 -0.48 -13.75 -6.58
C ASN A 53 0.96 -13.21 -6.57
N LEU A 54 1.75 -13.60 -5.55
CA LEU A 54 3.14 -13.22 -5.45
C LEU A 54 3.99 -13.92 -6.51
N VAL A 55 3.83 -15.24 -6.67
CA VAL A 55 4.58 -16.03 -7.66
C VAL A 55 4.18 -15.70 -9.10
N SER A 56 2.90 -15.43 -9.36
CA SER A 56 2.42 -15.00 -10.69
C SER A 56 2.74 -13.54 -11.03
N GLY A 57 3.34 -12.77 -10.11
CA GLY A 57 3.67 -11.37 -10.33
C GLY A 57 2.46 -10.41 -10.34
N ARG A 58 1.26 -10.88 -9.96
CA ARG A 58 0.06 -10.01 -9.85
C ARG A 58 0.16 -9.00 -8.71
N THR A 59 0.98 -9.28 -7.70
CA THR A 59 1.16 -8.37 -6.55
C THR A 59 2.64 -8.08 -6.34
N VAL A 60 3.02 -6.84 -6.64
CA VAL A 60 4.43 -6.37 -6.64
C VAL A 60 4.66 -5.17 -5.70
N SER A 61 3.63 -4.69 -4.99
CA SER A 61 3.75 -3.57 -4.04
C SER A 61 2.67 -3.62 -2.96
N CYS A 62 2.87 -2.83 -1.88
CA CYS A 62 1.91 -2.64 -0.78
C CYS A 62 0.65 -1.85 -1.21
N GLY A 63 0.58 -1.32 -2.43
CA GLY A 63 -0.42 -0.34 -2.85
C GLY A 63 0.00 1.12 -2.63
N CYS A 64 1.19 1.39 -2.07
CA CYS A 64 1.70 2.75 -1.85
C CYS A 64 1.79 3.58 -3.13
N ARG A 65 1.94 2.95 -4.30
CA ARG A 65 2.04 3.67 -5.59
C ARG A 65 0.80 4.54 -5.85
N GLY A 66 -0.38 4.10 -5.41
CA GLY A 66 -1.61 4.90 -5.51
C GLY A 66 -1.63 6.08 -4.53
N ALA A 67 -1.08 5.89 -3.33
CA ALA A 67 -1.00 6.95 -2.32
C ALA A 67 0.05 8.03 -2.68
N GLU A 68 1.16 7.65 -3.29
CA GLU A 68 2.17 8.58 -3.81
C GLU A 68 1.57 9.49 -4.90
N ILE A 69 0.80 8.92 -5.84
CA ILE A 69 0.13 9.68 -6.90
C ILE A 69 -1.04 10.51 -6.33
N ALA A 70 -1.85 9.94 -5.43
CA ALA A 70 -2.96 10.65 -4.80
C ALA A 70 -2.50 11.76 -3.83
N ASN A 71 -1.26 11.72 -3.33
CA ASN A 71 -0.66 12.83 -2.57
C ASN A 71 0.16 13.78 -3.43
N SER A 72 0.27 13.53 -4.74
CA SER A 72 0.95 14.43 -5.68
C SER A 72 0.09 15.61 -6.13
N TYR A 73 -1.10 15.82 -5.56
CA TYR A 73 -1.83 17.08 -5.76
C TYR A 73 -0.90 18.22 -5.32
N LYS A 74 -0.38 18.92 -6.33
CA LYS A 74 0.53 20.05 -6.20
C LYS A 74 -0.04 21.00 -5.15
N ASN A 75 0.69 21.22 -4.06
CA ASN A 75 0.31 22.23 -3.08
C ASN A 75 0.44 23.60 -3.75
N ILE A 76 -0.69 24.18 -4.14
CA ILE A 76 -0.78 25.50 -4.77
C ILE A 76 -1.13 26.60 -3.75
N VAL A 77 -1.12 26.29 -2.45
CA VAL A 77 -1.30 27.30 -1.39
C VAL A 77 -0.23 28.37 -1.54
N GLY A 78 -0.66 29.62 -1.66
CA GLY A 78 0.22 30.77 -1.88
C GLY A 78 0.55 31.07 -3.35
N GLU A 79 0.05 30.31 -4.32
CA GLU A 79 0.16 30.70 -5.73
C GLU A 79 -0.97 31.68 -6.11
N ILE A 80 -0.61 32.70 -6.90
CA ILE A 80 -1.57 33.69 -7.43
C ILE A 80 -2.10 33.18 -8.76
N TYR A 81 -3.41 32.91 -8.82
CA TYR A 81 -4.10 32.62 -10.07
C TYR A 81 -4.87 33.86 -10.51
N HIS A 82 -4.38 34.50 -11.57
CA HIS A 82 -4.85 35.80 -12.06
C HIS A 82 -4.69 36.89 -10.99
N ASP A 83 -5.68 37.08 -10.12
CA ASP A 83 -5.70 38.10 -9.06
C ASP A 83 -6.09 37.53 -7.68
N LEU A 84 -6.17 36.21 -7.52
CA LEU A 84 -6.62 35.54 -6.30
C LEU A 84 -5.51 34.69 -5.67
N ILE A 85 -5.34 34.81 -4.36
CA ILE A 85 -4.36 34.06 -3.56
C ILE A 85 -5.04 32.82 -2.98
N VAL A 86 -4.47 31.65 -3.20
CA VAL A 86 -5.01 30.42 -2.59
C VAL A 86 -4.63 30.36 -1.11
N GLU A 87 -5.61 30.51 -0.21
CA GLU A 87 -5.41 30.56 1.24
C GLU A 87 -5.29 29.15 1.87
N GLU A 88 -6.23 28.25 1.58
CA GLU A 88 -6.25 26.91 2.18
C GLU A 88 -6.91 25.86 1.29
N LYS A 89 -6.45 24.62 1.43
CA LYS A 89 -7.07 23.45 0.82
C LYS A 89 -8.34 23.12 1.57
N THR A 90 -9.49 23.14 0.92
CA THR A 90 -10.72 22.65 1.54
C THR A 90 -10.86 21.14 1.37
N GLU A 91 -11.61 20.52 2.28
CA GLU A 91 -11.98 19.11 2.18
C GLU A 91 -13.11 18.87 1.15
N LYS A 92 -13.73 19.95 0.64
CA LYS A 92 -14.84 19.87 -0.32
C LYS A 92 -14.33 19.47 -1.70
N ARG A 93 -15.09 18.60 -2.35
CA ARG A 93 -14.89 18.19 -3.73
C ARG A 93 -16.16 18.39 -4.53
N GLU A 94 -16.02 19.02 -5.69
CA GLU A 94 -17.10 19.24 -6.65
C GLU A 94 -16.60 18.74 -8.02
N ASP A 95 -17.38 17.89 -8.69
CA ASP A 95 -17.01 17.26 -9.98
C ASP A 95 -15.60 16.61 -10.03
N GLY A 96 -15.14 16.08 -8.89
CA GLY A 96 -13.82 15.46 -8.77
C GLY A 96 -12.65 16.44 -8.60
N LEU A 97 -12.92 17.75 -8.62
CA LEU A 97 -11.96 18.81 -8.32
C LEU A 97 -11.95 19.15 -6.83
N ILE A 98 -10.78 19.48 -6.31
CA ILE A 98 -10.63 20.00 -4.94
C ILE A 98 -11.05 21.46 -4.97
N VAL A 99 -12.00 21.84 -4.13
CA VAL A 99 -12.38 23.25 -3.96
C VAL A 99 -11.28 23.90 -3.13
N TRP A 100 -10.64 24.92 -3.67
CA TRP A 100 -9.65 25.71 -2.94
C TRP A 100 -10.34 26.95 -2.37
N LYS A 101 -10.01 27.29 -1.12
CA LYS A 101 -10.43 28.58 -0.57
C LYS A 101 -9.44 29.62 -1.09
N MET A 102 -9.99 30.61 -1.77
CA MET A 102 -9.29 31.75 -2.34
C MET A 102 -9.68 33.00 -1.55
#